data_AF-A0A956CCT0-F1
#
_entry.id   AF-A0A956CCT0-F1
#
_cell.length_a   1.000
_cell.length_b   1.000
_cell.length_c   1.000
_cell.angle_alpha   90.00
_cell.angle_beta   90.00
_cell.angle_gamma   90.00
#
_symmetry.space_group_name_H-M   'P 1'
#
loop_
_entity.id
_entity.type
_entity.pdbx_description
1 polymer ?
#
loop_
_entity_poly.entity_id
_entity_poly.type
_entity_poly.pdbx_seq_one_letter_code
_entity_poly.pdbx_strand_id
1 'polypeptide(L)'
;MQACTVTQLTTGLVLVALFSFGGCAEKQPPPAAAPPPATTTAETPTAAGGDDTGGDDTGGDDTGGDDTGGDDTGGDAETRTTEVIRQVVLANRKPFRDCYEKGKKDLPTLTGTMTLHFTLDPEGKVKSAELNQERSDLKSPTVVNCALAELKKLKFPASSRGMETTVNYPFDFKP
;
A
#
# COMPACT_ATOMS: atom_id res chain seq x y z
N MET A 1 21.96 23.46 -21.48
CA MET A 1 23.03 23.93 -22.38
C MET A 1 23.28 22.84 -23.42
N GLN A 2 23.58 23.22 -24.66
CA GLN A 2 23.54 22.43 -25.92
C GLN A 2 22.14 22.13 -26.47
N ALA A 3 21.80 22.39 -27.73
CA ALA A 3 22.39 23.23 -28.77
C ALA A 3 21.28 23.47 -29.82
N CYS A 4 21.04 24.72 -30.19
CA CYS A 4 20.14 25.10 -31.28
C CYS A 4 20.74 24.70 -32.63
N THR A 5 20.03 23.90 -33.42
CA THR A 5 20.17 23.87 -34.88
C THR A 5 18.82 24.20 -35.49
N VAL A 6 18.65 25.49 -35.75
CA VAL A 6 17.59 26.06 -36.60
C VAL A 6 17.95 25.78 -38.05
N THR A 7 17.16 24.97 -38.74
CA THR A 7 17.09 24.98 -40.20
C THR A 7 15.71 25.50 -40.58
N GLN A 8 15.65 26.81 -40.78
CA GLN A 8 14.59 27.49 -41.52
C GLN A 8 14.57 26.95 -42.95
N LEU A 9 13.44 26.38 -43.38
CA LEU A 9 13.04 26.42 -44.79
C LEU A 9 11.58 26.88 -44.87
N THR A 10 11.46 28.09 -45.36
CA THR A 10 10.26 28.82 -45.76
C THR A 10 9.40 28.02 -46.74
N THR A 11 8.06 28.07 -46.59
CA THR A 11 7.07 28.60 -47.56
C THR A 11 5.69 27.94 -47.31
N GLY A 12 4.63 28.72 -47.13
CA GLY A 12 3.26 28.22 -47.36
C GLY A 12 2.20 28.64 -46.34
N LEU A 13 1.56 29.77 -46.63
CA LEU A 13 0.39 30.35 -45.98
C LEU A 13 -0.87 29.49 -46.15
N VAL A 14 -1.48 28.99 -45.05
CA VAL A 14 -2.92 28.70 -44.97
C VAL A 14 -3.45 29.02 -43.57
N LEU A 15 -4.33 30.02 -43.52
CA LEU A 15 -5.23 30.39 -42.42
C LEU A 15 -6.31 29.30 -42.23
N VAL A 16 -6.32 28.57 -41.10
CA VAL A 16 -7.54 27.94 -40.57
C VAL A 16 -7.49 27.82 -39.03
N ALA A 17 -8.46 28.48 -38.40
CA ALA A 17 -9.13 28.20 -37.12
C ALA A 17 -8.34 28.15 -35.80
N LEU A 18 -8.76 29.08 -34.92
CA LEU A 18 -8.67 29.04 -33.47
C LEU A 18 -9.21 27.71 -32.90
N PHE A 19 -8.31 26.77 -32.60
CA PHE A 19 -8.61 25.62 -31.74
C PHE A 19 -8.34 26.01 -30.28
N SER A 20 -9.36 26.62 -29.66
CA SER A 20 -9.51 26.63 -28.20
C SER A 20 -10.32 25.40 -27.78
N PHE A 21 -9.61 24.29 -27.57
CA PHE A 21 -10.00 23.16 -26.74
C PHE A 21 -8.72 22.80 -25.99
N GLY A 22 -8.63 23.00 -24.69
CA GLY A 22 -9.41 22.22 -23.73
C GLY A 22 -8.71 20.88 -23.57
N GLY A 23 -7.68 20.85 -22.73
CA GLY A 23 -6.85 19.66 -22.52
C GLY A 23 -5.80 19.93 -21.46
N CYS A 24 -6.24 20.06 -20.20
CA CYS A 24 -5.35 19.76 -19.10
C CYS A 24 -4.86 18.33 -19.34
N ALA A 25 -3.58 18.20 -19.69
CA ALA A 25 -2.91 16.93 -19.77
C ALA A 25 -3.11 16.22 -18.43
N GLU A 26 -3.92 15.17 -18.52
CA GLU A 26 -4.06 14.11 -17.55
C GLU A 26 -2.69 13.80 -16.97
N LYS A 27 -2.57 13.91 -15.65
CA LYS A 27 -1.34 13.62 -14.91
C LYS A 27 -1.04 12.13 -15.10
N GLN A 28 -0.25 11.83 -16.14
CA GLN A 28 0.22 10.50 -16.47
C GLN A 28 0.91 9.90 -15.23
N PRO A 29 0.42 8.78 -14.68
CA PRO A 29 1.15 8.06 -13.64
C PRO A 29 2.52 7.68 -14.17
N PRO A 30 3.59 7.80 -13.37
CA PRO A 30 4.93 7.48 -13.84
C PRO A 30 4.97 6.02 -14.35
N PRO A 31 5.63 5.75 -15.49
CA PRO A 31 5.79 4.40 -15.99
C PRO A 31 6.55 3.57 -14.95
N ALA A 32 6.02 2.38 -14.67
CA ALA A 32 6.63 1.36 -13.84
C ALA A 32 8.12 1.21 -14.20
N ALA A 33 8.99 1.67 -13.31
CA ALA A 33 10.40 1.36 -13.37
C ALA A 33 10.52 -0.17 -13.24
N ALA A 34 11.07 -0.81 -14.28
CA ALA A 34 11.44 -2.21 -14.26
C ALA A 34 12.37 -2.48 -13.06
N PRO A 35 12.15 -3.55 -12.28
CA PRO A 35 13.06 -3.90 -11.21
C PRO A 35 14.43 -4.33 -11.77
N PRO A 36 15.55 -3.96 -11.11
CA PRO A 36 16.87 -4.48 -11.45
C PRO A 36 16.93 -6.00 -11.21
N PRO A 37 17.78 -6.74 -11.96
CA PRO A 37 17.92 -8.17 -11.77
C PRO A 37 18.47 -8.48 -10.37
N ALA A 38 17.80 -9.42 -9.69
CA ALA A 38 18.22 -9.99 -8.43
C ALA A 38 19.58 -10.68 -8.57
N THR A 39 20.58 -10.21 -7.82
CA THR A 39 21.80 -10.96 -7.58
C THR A 39 21.59 -11.91 -6.41
N THR A 40 21.53 -13.19 -6.74
CA THR A 40 21.76 -14.34 -5.88
C THR A 40 23.09 -14.21 -5.14
N THR A 41 23.04 -14.31 -3.81
CA THR A 41 24.15 -14.87 -3.04
C THR A 41 23.59 -15.93 -2.11
N ALA A 42 23.94 -17.18 -2.39
CA ALA A 42 23.75 -18.30 -1.50
C ALA A 42 24.87 -18.28 -0.47
N GLU A 43 24.53 -18.36 0.82
CA GLU A 43 25.48 -18.75 1.86
C GLU A 43 24.88 -19.85 2.75
N THR A 44 25.77 -20.78 3.06
CA THR A 44 25.62 -22.15 3.56
C THR A 44 25.42 -22.17 5.09
N PRO A 45 24.72 -23.17 5.66
CA PRO A 45 24.48 -23.24 7.10
C PRO A 45 25.72 -23.74 7.87
N THR A 46 25.95 -23.18 9.07
CA THR A 46 26.86 -23.73 10.08
C THR A 46 26.12 -23.82 11.42
N ALA A 47 26.23 -24.99 12.04
CA ALA A 47 25.69 -25.34 13.35
C ALA A 47 26.82 -25.41 14.40
N ALA A 48 26.53 -24.96 15.63
CA ALA A 48 27.11 -25.30 16.95
C ALA A 48 26.52 -24.27 17.96
N GLY A 49 26.13 -24.49 19.22
CA GLY A 49 26.27 -25.60 20.18
C GLY A 49 26.73 -25.06 21.55
N GLY A 50 25.89 -25.18 22.60
CA GLY A 50 26.20 -25.08 24.05
C GLY A 50 26.29 -23.69 24.70
N ASP A 51 26.07 -23.40 26.00
CA ASP A 51 25.53 -24.07 27.20
C ASP A 51 25.30 -22.95 28.27
N ASP A 52 24.65 -23.31 29.38
CA ASP A 52 24.02 -22.52 30.46
C ASP A 52 24.84 -21.45 31.22
N THR A 53 24.16 -20.42 31.75
CA THR A 53 24.37 -19.91 33.12
C THR A 53 23.20 -19.03 33.60
N GLY A 54 22.71 -19.29 34.82
CA GLY A 54 21.65 -18.55 35.49
C GLY A 54 22.12 -17.29 36.22
N GLY A 55 21.15 -16.49 36.69
CA GLY A 55 21.36 -15.35 37.58
C GLY A 55 20.19 -14.36 37.61
N ASP A 56 19.24 -14.60 38.52
CA ASP A 56 18.66 -13.69 39.52
C ASP A 56 18.26 -12.23 39.19
N ASP A 57 16.99 -11.94 39.50
CA ASP A 57 16.40 -10.73 40.11
C ASP A 57 16.69 -9.33 39.53
N THR A 58 15.63 -8.68 39.02
CA THR A 58 15.01 -7.49 39.65
C THR A 58 13.82 -6.99 38.82
N GLY A 59 12.73 -6.63 39.50
CA GLY A 59 11.56 -6.01 38.88
C GLY A 59 11.87 -4.66 38.26
N GLY A 60 11.32 -4.44 37.07
CA GLY A 60 11.26 -3.16 36.38
C GLY A 60 9.94 -3.08 35.65
N ASP A 61 9.12 -2.12 36.04
CA ASP A 61 7.90 -1.72 35.37
C ASP A 61 8.23 -1.23 33.95
N ASP A 62 8.06 -2.09 32.95
CA ASP A 62 8.13 -1.67 31.54
C ASP A 62 6.74 -1.25 31.08
N THR A 63 6.42 0.03 31.31
CA THR A 63 5.39 0.73 30.54
C THR A 63 5.81 0.73 29.07
N GLY A 64 5.30 -0.24 28.31
CA GLY A 64 5.45 -0.27 26.86
C GLY A 64 4.74 0.92 26.22
N GLY A 65 5.51 1.87 25.69
CA GLY A 65 5.16 2.55 24.43
C GLY A 65 5.04 1.51 23.32
N ASP A 66 4.27 1.67 22.26
CA ASP A 66 4.08 2.85 21.44
C ASP A 66 2.77 2.70 20.64
N ASP A 67 1.88 3.69 20.73
CA ASP A 67 0.92 4.02 19.67
C ASP A 67 0.82 5.55 19.63
N THR A 68 1.86 6.19 19.08
CA THR A 68 1.79 7.61 18.71
C THR A 68 0.84 7.77 17.52
N GLY A 69 -0.43 7.94 17.84
CA GLY A 69 -1.49 8.22 16.89
C GLY A 69 -2.65 9.01 17.52
N GLY A 70 -2.36 9.85 18.52
CA GLY A 70 -3.33 10.76 19.14
C GLY A 70 -3.05 12.20 18.71
N ASP A 71 -3.64 12.63 17.60
CA ASP A 71 -3.87 14.06 17.36
C ASP A 71 -5.03 14.49 18.27
N ASP A 72 -4.73 14.68 19.55
CA ASP A 72 -5.64 15.21 20.56
C ASP A 72 -5.72 16.73 20.43
N THR A 73 -6.32 17.20 19.34
CA THR A 73 -6.84 18.57 19.26
C THR A 73 -8.36 18.51 19.37
N GLY A 74 -8.89 18.93 20.52
CA GLY A 74 -10.29 18.83 20.94
C GLY A 74 -11.32 19.18 19.86
N GLY A 75 -11.82 18.14 19.20
CA GLY A 75 -12.96 18.12 18.30
C GLY A 75 -13.69 16.79 18.52
N ASP A 76 -14.96 16.73 18.11
CA ASP A 76 -15.85 15.60 18.32
C ASP A 76 -15.17 14.23 18.13
N ALA A 77 -15.37 13.31 19.08
CA ALA A 77 -14.72 12.00 19.08
C ALA A 77 -14.98 11.26 17.75
N GLU A 78 -13.91 10.88 17.05
CA GLU A 78 -13.99 10.20 15.76
C GLU A 78 -14.55 8.78 15.94
N THR A 79 -15.73 8.49 15.39
CA THR A 79 -16.32 7.14 15.44
C THR A 79 -15.55 6.12 14.61
N ARG A 80 -14.79 6.58 13.62
CA ARG A 80 -14.07 5.74 12.66
C ARG A 80 -12.58 5.67 13.01
N THR A 81 -12.29 5.13 14.18
CA THR A 81 -10.93 4.90 14.62
C THR A 81 -10.24 3.84 13.77
N THR A 82 -8.90 3.83 13.78
CA THR A 82 -8.08 2.80 13.13
C THR A 82 -8.47 1.39 13.58
N GLU A 83 -8.87 1.24 14.84
CA GLU A 83 -9.33 -0.05 15.38
C GLU A 83 -10.65 -0.48 14.75
N VAL A 84 -11.62 0.42 14.59
CA VAL A 84 -12.89 0.10 13.90
C VAL A 84 -12.64 -0.32 12.45
N ILE A 85 -11.74 0.37 11.76
CA ILE A 85 -11.34 0.01 10.39
C ILE A 85 -10.71 -1.39 10.36
N ARG A 86 -9.78 -1.68 11.30
CA ARG A 86 -9.15 -2.99 11.46
C ARG A 86 -10.21 -4.08 11.67
N GLN A 87 -11.18 -3.86 12.55
CA GLN A 87 -12.26 -4.83 12.82
C GLN A 87 -13.08 -5.14 11.57
N VAL A 88 -13.43 -4.14 10.76
CA VAL A 88 -14.15 -4.35 9.49
C VAL A 88 -13.32 -5.21 8.52
N VAL A 89 -12.02 -4.95 8.40
CA VAL A 89 -11.13 -5.74 7.54
C VAL A 89 -10.99 -7.17 8.07
N LEU A 90 -10.82 -7.35 9.37
CA LEU A 90 -10.71 -8.66 10.02
C LEU A 90 -11.98 -9.50 9.86
N ALA A 91 -13.15 -8.88 10.04
CA ALA A 91 -14.44 -9.54 9.83
C ALA A 91 -14.60 -10.03 8.38
N ASN A 92 -13.98 -9.33 7.42
CA ASN A 92 -14.01 -9.66 6.00
C ASN A 92 -12.71 -10.31 5.51
N ARG A 93 -11.92 -10.93 6.39
CA ARG A 93 -10.61 -11.53 6.02
C ARG A 93 -10.69 -12.68 5.02
N LYS A 94 -11.83 -13.39 4.95
CA LYS A 94 -11.97 -14.62 4.17
C LYS A 94 -11.76 -14.38 2.66
N PRO A 95 -12.43 -13.42 2.00
CA PRO A 95 -12.16 -13.09 0.60
C PRO A 95 -10.68 -12.82 0.29
N PHE A 96 -9.98 -12.09 1.17
CA PHE A 96 -8.54 -11.82 1.01
C PHE A 96 -7.70 -13.09 1.12
N ARG A 97 -8.04 -13.99 2.04
CA ARG A 97 -7.42 -15.32 2.13
C ARG A 97 -7.66 -16.13 0.85
N ASP A 98 -8.88 -16.12 0.33
CA ASP A 98 -9.21 -16.82 -0.92
C ASP A 98 -8.39 -16.27 -2.11
N CYS A 99 -8.11 -14.96 -2.16
CA CYS A 99 -7.22 -14.36 -3.16
C CYS A 99 -5.78 -14.89 -3.05
N TYR A 100 -5.26 -14.99 -1.83
CA TYR A 100 -3.92 -15.54 -1.58
C TYR A 100 -3.83 -17.02 -1.97
N GLU A 101 -4.78 -17.84 -1.54
CA GLU A 101 -4.81 -19.28 -1.86
C GLU A 101 -4.95 -19.55 -3.37
N LYS A 102 -5.68 -18.70 -4.09
CA LYS A 102 -5.74 -18.76 -5.57
C LYS A 102 -4.36 -18.49 -6.17
N GLY A 103 -3.70 -17.40 -5.76
CA GLY A 103 -2.36 -17.08 -6.25
C GLY A 103 -1.33 -18.15 -5.91
N LYS A 104 -1.46 -18.80 -4.75
CA LYS A 104 -0.54 -19.87 -4.31
C LYS A 104 -0.61 -21.13 -5.18
N LYS A 105 -1.75 -21.37 -5.86
CA LYS A 105 -1.87 -22.46 -6.86
C LYS A 105 -1.04 -22.18 -8.11
N ASP A 106 -0.94 -20.91 -8.50
CA ASP A 106 -0.15 -20.49 -9.66
C ASP A 106 1.33 -20.34 -9.30
N LEU A 107 1.61 -19.82 -8.09
CA LEU A 107 2.94 -19.53 -7.58
C LEU A 107 3.09 -20.08 -6.14
N PRO A 108 3.61 -21.32 -5.97
CA PRO A 108 3.71 -21.95 -4.66
C PRO A 108 4.76 -21.30 -3.74
N THR A 109 5.62 -20.45 -4.30
CA THR A 109 6.64 -19.67 -3.56
C THR A 109 6.10 -18.40 -2.92
N LEU A 110 4.79 -18.10 -3.06
CA LEU A 110 4.20 -16.91 -2.45
C LEU A 110 4.15 -17.04 -0.93
N THR A 111 4.91 -16.18 -0.25
CA THR A 111 4.94 -16.09 1.21
C THR A 111 5.12 -14.64 1.64
N GLY A 112 4.84 -14.34 2.91
CA GLY A 112 5.09 -13.04 3.50
C GLY A 112 3.83 -12.17 3.62
N THR A 113 4.04 -10.86 3.71
CA THR A 113 3.01 -9.88 4.05
C THR A 113 2.63 -9.05 2.83
N MET A 114 1.36 -8.67 2.73
CA MET A 114 0.87 -7.75 1.70
C MET A 114 0.27 -6.52 2.38
N THR A 115 0.87 -5.34 2.20
CA THR A 115 0.38 -4.10 2.79
C THR A 115 -0.42 -3.31 1.77
N LEU A 116 -1.72 -3.13 2.02
CA LEU A 116 -2.56 -2.29 1.16
C LEU A 116 -2.65 -0.87 1.72
N HIS A 117 -2.44 0.10 0.85
CA HIS A 117 -2.61 1.51 1.10
C HIS A 117 -3.93 1.96 0.48
N PHE A 118 -4.85 2.51 1.27
CA PHE A 118 -6.14 2.95 0.75
C PHE A 118 -6.66 4.18 1.47
N THR A 119 -7.42 5.00 0.75
CA THR A 119 -8.09 6.18 1.28
C THR A 119 -9.59 5.95 1.31
N LEU A 120 -10.18 6.21 2.47
CA LEU A 120 -11.62 6.18 2.70
C LEU A 120 -12.19 7.58 2.59
N ASP A 121 -13.28 7.72 1.86
CA ASP A 121 -14.05 8.96 1.78
C ASP A 121 -14.80 9.25 3.11
N PRO A 122 -15.39 10.45 3.28
CA PRO A 122 -16.14 10.79 4.50
C PRO A 122 -17.32 9.86 4.78
N GLU A 123 -17.88 9.25 3.74
CA GLU A 123 -19.02 8.33 3.83
C GLU A 123 -18.60 6.90 4.19
N GLY A 124 -17.30 6.58 4.21
CA GLY A 124 -16.74 5.25 4.46
C GLY A 124 -16.70 4.32 3.25
N LYS A 125 -16.72 4.83 2.01
CA LYS A 125 -16.37 4.06 0.81
C LYS A 125 -14.87 4.19 0.52
N VAL A 126 -14.31 3.20 -0.16
CA VAL A 126 -12.92 3.22 -0.62
C VAL A 126 -12.80 4.11 -1.86
N LYS A 127 -12.12 5.26 -1.73
CA LYS A 127 -11.85 6.22 -2.81
C LYS A 127 -10.69 5.78 -3.69
N SER A 128 -9.60 5.32 -3.07
CA SER A 128 -8.41 4.80 -3.74
C SER A 128 -7.86 3.62 -2.96
N ALA A 129 -7.24 2.67 -3.66
CA ALA A 129 -6.56 1.54 -3.05
C ALA A 129 -5.43 1.05 -3.95
N GLU A 130 -4.26 0.80 -3.36
CA GLU A 130 -3.05 0.37 -4.04
C GLU A 130 -2.18 -0.51 -3.13
N LEU A 131 -1.23 -1.23 -3.72
CA LEU A 131 -0.24 -1.99 -2.97
C LEU A 131 0.88 -1.05 -2.52
N ASN A 132 1.23 -1.10 -1.24
CA ASN A 132 2.43 -0.45 -0.75
C ASN A 132 3.66 -1.28 -1.17
N GLN A 133 4.36 -0.86 -2.22
CA GLN A 133 5.49 -1.58 -2.80
C GLN A 133 6.70 -1.71 -1.86
N GLU A 134 6.84 -0.79 -0.92
CA GLU A 134 7.98 -0.74 0.02
C GLU A 134 7.73 -1.66 1.23
N ARG A 135 6.46 -1.78 1.66
CA ARG A 135 6.04 -2.53 2.85
C ARG A 135 5.38 -3.87 2.55
N SER A 136 5.49 -4.36 1.32
CA SER A 136 4.89 -5.63 0.90
C SER A 136 5.96 -6.58 0.38
N ASP A 137 6.03 -7.76 0.96
CA ASP A 137 6.86 -8.87 0.48
C ASP A 137 6.17 -9.54 -0.73
N LEU A 138 4.85 -9.65 -0.68
CA LEU A 138 4.04 -10.26 -1.73
C LEU A 138 3.62 -9.21 -2.77
N LYS A 139 4.11 -9.38 -4.00
CA LYS A 139 3.87 -8.46 -5.13
C LYS A 139 3.20 -9.11 -6.33
N SER A 140 2.63 -10.31 -6.16
CA SER A 140 1.95 -11.03 -7.25
C SER A 140 0.73 -10.25 -7.76
N PRO A 141 0.69 -9.84 -9.05
CA PRO A 141 -0.43 -9.09 -9.60
C PRO A 141 -1.77 -9.81 -9.46
N THR A 142 -1.78 -11.15 -9.56
CA THR A 142 -3.00 -11.96 -9.40
C THR A 142 -3.62 -11.79 -8.02
N VAL A 143 -2.81 -11.86 -6.95
CA VAL A 143 -3.28 -11.72 -5.57
C VAL A 143 -3.65 -10.27 -5.27
N VAL A 144 -2.81 -9.32 -5.68
CA VAL A 144 -2.99 -7.89 -5.43
C VAL A 144 -4.28 -7.39 -6.08
N ASN A 145 -4.50 -7.69 -7.36
CA ASN A 145 -5.71 -7.26 -8.08
C ASN A 145 -6.98 -7.87 -7.47
N CYS A 146 -6.94 -9.14 -7.07
CA CYS A 146 -8.04 -9.80 -6.38
C CYS A 146 -8.34 -9.10 -5.04
N ALA A 147 -7.33 -8.84 -4.22
CA ALA A 147 -7.48 -8.18 -2.93
C ALA A 147 -8.00 -6.75 -3.06
N LEU A 148 -7.50 -5.97 -4.02
CA LEU A 148 -7.98 -4.62 -4.31
C LEU A 148 -9.46 -4.62 -4.74
N ALA A 149 -9.89 -5.63 -5.51
CA ALA A 149 -11.29 -5.77 -5.90
C ALA A 149 -12.20 -6.12 -4.71
N GLU A 150 -11.75 -6.97 -3.78
CA GLU A 150 -12.49 -7.27 -2.56
C GLU A 150 -12.55 -6.06 -1.61
N LEU A 151 -11.45 -5.32 -1.47
CA LEU A 151 -11.38 -4.13 -0.63
C LEU A 151 -12.38 -3.06 -1.07
N LYS A 152 -12.53 -2.83 -2.39
CA LYS A 152 -13.48 -1.85 -2.94
C LYS A 152 -14.95 -2.20 -2.68
N LYS A 153 -15.27 -3.46 -2.37
CA LYS A 153 -16.64 -3.90 -2.02
C LYS A 153 -16.95 -3.65 -0.55
N LEU A 154 -15.94 -3.45 0.29
CA LEU A 154 -16.14 -3.20 1.71
C LEU A 154 -16.74 -1.83 1.95
N LYS A 155 -17.59 -1.77 2.97
CA LYS A 155 -18.16 -0.52 3.47
C LYS A 155 -17.67 -0.31 4.89
N PHE A 156 -17.06 0.85 5.11
CA PHE A 156 -16.60 1.29 6.41
C PHE A 156 -17.64 2.26 7.01
N PRO A 157 -17.63 2.44 8.34
CA PRO A 157 -18.38 3.51 8.97
C PRO A 157 -17.98 4.87 8.40
N ALA A 158 -18.89 5.83 8.44
CA ALA A 158 -18.58 7.22 8.08
C ALA A 158 -17.67 7.87 9.12
N SER A 159 -16.90 8.88 8.70
CA SER A 159 -16.11 9.71 9.62
C SER A 159 -17.01 10.69 10.35
N SER A 160 -16.92 10.78 11.68
CA SER A 160 -17.68 11.79 12.44
C SER A 160 -17.21 13.20 12.12
N ARG A 161 -15.92 13.36 11.80
CA ARG A 161 -15.30 14.63 11.41
C ARG A 161 -15.50 14.96 9.93
N GLY A 162 -16.14 14.08 9.15
CA GLY A 162 -16.38 14.31 7.72
C GLY A 162 -15.08 14.36 6.88
N MET A 163 -13.99 13.79 7.38
CA MET A 163 -12.68 13.82 6.71
C MET A 163 -12.35 12.49 6.03
N GLU A 164 -11.52 12.56 5.01
CA GLU A 164 -10.90 11.39 4.42
C GLU A 164 -9.90 10.78 5.41
N THR A 165 -9.74 9.45 5.40
CA THR A 165 -8.69 8.80 6.20
C THR A 165 -7.93 7.84 5.32
N THR A 166 -6.62 7.99 5.36
CA THR A 166 -5.66 7.14 4.67
C THR A 166 -5.17 6.08 5.63
N VAL A 167 -5.18 4.83 5.18
CA VAL A 167 -4.87 3.64 5.99
C VAL A 167 -3.83 2.79 5.26
N ASN A 168 -2.81 2.36 6.00
CA ASN A 168 -1.90 1.30 5.56
C ASN A 168 -2.19 0.04 6.39
N TYR A 169 -2.75 -0.98 5.76
CA TYR A 169 -3.14 -2.21 6.44
C TYR A 169 -2.29 -3.41 5.97
N PRO A 170 -1.50 -4.03 6.87
CA PRO A 170 -0.76 -5.25 6.56
C PRO A 170 -1.67 -6.48 6.64
N PHE A 171 -1.74 -7.23 5.55
CA PHE A 171 -2.33 -8.57 5.51
C PHE A 171 -1.23 -9.60 5.73
N ASP A 172 -1.24 -10.21 6.91
CA ASP A 172 -0.37 -11.33 7.23
C ASP A 172 -1.05 -12.65 6.81
N PHE A 173 -0.42 -13.36 5.87
CA PHE A 173 -0.93 -14.63 5.35
C PHE A 173 -0.33 -15.86 6.02
N LYS A 174 0.21 -15.75 7.25
CA LYS A 174 0.67 -16.91 8.01
C LYS A 174 -0.47 -17.95 8.20
N PRO A 175 -0.14 -19.24 8.13
CA PRO A 175 -1.06 -20.34 8.42
C PRO A 175 -1.46 -20.38 9.90
#